data_AF-A0AA86E008-F1
#
_entry.id   AF-A0AA86E008-F1
#
_cell.length_a   1.000
_cell.length_b   1.000
_cell.length_c   1.000
_cell.angle_alpha   90.00
_cell.angle_beta   90.00
_cell.angle_gamma   90.00
#
_symmetry.space_group_name_H-M   'P 1'
#
loop_
_entity.id
_entity.type
_entity.pdbx_description
1 polymer ?
#
loop_
_entity_poly.entity_id
_entity_poly.type
_entity_poly.pdbx_seq_one_letter_code
_entity_poly.pdbx_strand_id
1 'polypeptide(L)'
;MNEILKAMIFAVFLSATSMYASSAASIKITIADDLTKQKDDQNFKEAIKFYTGEKGFRIVEKEFPTCPYDACKLSNDRVEQIDQEDGSRKYKIKIHDWKSAKAYFDKSIQETNSSLSAEYSLFILLERMNYKDKYYDEYLMRDIKEALDIKTQAEYNNEIAKYLPMITENNSCRILYKSAEIYEKGYCNISANKDKAKELYGYAKKTCDPKNLYGVLLKNK
;
A
#
# COMPACT_ATOMS: atom_id res chain seq x y z
N MET A 1 17.67 37.39 -42.10
CA MET A 1 17.83 36.05 -42.71
C MET A 1 18.15 35.10 -41.57
N ASN A 2 17.18 34.52 -40.86
CA ASN A 2 16.10 33.60 -41.26
C ASN A 2 16.63 32.39 -42.04
N GLU A 3 16.40 31.19 -41.47
CA GLU A 3 16.35 29.83 -42.04
C GLU A 3 16.37 28.86 -40.81
N ILE A 4 15.33 28.87 -39.98
CA ILE A 4 14.39 27.73 -39.91
C ILE A 4 14.39 26.93 -41.22
N LEU A 5 14.50 25.61 -41.11
CA LEU A 5 14.13 24.60 -42.12
C LEU A 5 15.24 23.96 -42.98
N LYS A 6 15.94 22.99 -42.39
CA LYS A 6 16.29 21.72 -43.06
C LYS A 6 16.04 20.59 -42.05
N ALA A 7 14.79 20.28 -41.70
CA ALA A 7 13.89 19.37 -42.41
C ALA A 7 14.57 18.12 -43.00
N MET A 8 14.38 17.00 -42.28
CA MET A 8 14.11 15.62 -42.75
C MET A 8 15.20 14.98 -43.64
N ILE A 9 15.56 13.70 -43.57
CA ILE A 9 14.80 12.43 -43.63
C ILE A 9 15.89 11.36 -43.34
N PHE A 10 15.80 10.48 -42.34
CA PHE A 10 15.35 9.07 -42.38
C PHE A 10 15.76 8.52 -40.99
N ALA A 11 14.88 8.21 -40.04
CA ALA A 11 13.91 7.12 -39.97
C ALA A 11 14.52 5.71 -40.09
N VAL A 12 14.05 4.85 -39.17
CA VAL A 12 14.10 3.36 -39.14
C VAL A 12 15.32 2.78 -38.39
N PHE A 13 15.20 1.89 -37.38
CA PHE A 13 14.14 1.36 -36.50
C PHE A 13 14.85 0.40 -35.52
N LEU A 14 14.13 -0.05 -34.48
CA LEU A 14 14.40 -1.22 -33.62
C LEU A 14 15.49 -1.00 -32.53
N SER A 15 15.26 -1.31 -31.25
CA SER A 15 14.25 -2.17 -30.65
C SER A 15 14.05 -1.85 -29.16
N ALA A 16 12.83 -2.14 -28.71
CA ALA A 16 12.36 -2.24 -27.33
C ALA A 16 13.41 -2.73 -26.32
N THR A 17 13.46 -2.02 -25.19
CA THR A 17 13.78 -2.40 -23.79
C THR A 17 14.27 -1.09 -23.16
N SER A 18 13.65 -0.47 -22.16
CA SER A 18 13.01 -1.02 -20.97
C SER A 18 12.03 0.02 -20.42
N MET A 19 10.74 -0.14 -20.75
CA MET A 19 9.69 0.32 -19.84
C MET A 19 9.75 -0.62 -18.65
N TYR A 20 10.41 -0.23 -17.57
CA TYR A 20 10.16 -0.62 -16.17
C TYR A 20 11.25 0.03 -15.33
N ALA A 21 11.30 1.36 -15.34
CA ALA A 21 11.87 2.08 -14.21
C ALA A 21 10.89 1.87 -13.05
N SER A 22 11.17 0.85 -12.25
CA SER A 22 10.52 0.59 -10.98
C SER A 22 10.52 1.88 -10.18
N SER A 23 9.34 2.44 -9.96
CA SER A 23 9.11 3.49 -9.00
C SER A 23 9.29 2.89 -7.59
N ALA A 24 10.54 2.61 -7.22
CA ALA A 24 11.00 2.73 -5.84
C ALA A 24 11.12 4.23 -5.51
N ALA A 25 10.05 4.98 -5.76
CA ALA A 25 9.83 6.18 -5.00
C ALA A 25 9.47 5.65 -3.62
N SER A 26 10.38 5.79 -2.66
CA SER A 26 9.98 5.93 -1.28
C SER A 26 8.79 6.88 -1.29
N ILE A 27 7.58 6.35 -1.11
CA ILE A 27 6.39 7.18 -1.02
C ILE A 27 6.63 7.98 0.26
N LYS A 28 7.17 9.19 0.10
CA LYS A 28 7.01 10.24 1.07
C LYS A 28 5.51 10.46 1.11
N ILE A 29 4.87 9.78 2.05
CA ILE A 29 3.49 10.06 2.41
C ILE A 29 3.56 11.50 2.89
N THR A 30 3.08 12.43 2.07
CA THR A 30 2.89 13.81 2.49
C THR A 30 1.72 13.79 3.47
N ILE A 31 2.02 13.63 4.76
CA ILE A 31 1.06 13.68 5.86
C ILE A 31 0.74 15.16 6.10
N ALA A 32 -0.01 15.78 5.20
CA ALA A 32 -0.40 17.17 5.31
C ALA A 32 -1.91 17.24 5.54
N ASP A 33 -2.27 17.32 6.83
CA ASP A 33 -3.38 18.10 7.43
C ASP A 33 -4.10 17.41 8.60
N ASP A 34 -4.01 16.08 8.74
CA ASP A 34 -4.72 15.34 9.82
C ASP A 34 -3.88 15.10 11.11
N LEU A 35 -2.58 15.44 11.08
CA LEU A 35 -1.66 15.25 12.20
C LEU A 35 -1.97 16.15 13.40
N THR A 36 -2.66 17.28 13.22
CA THR A 36 -2.95 18.23 14.32
C THR A 36 -4.02 17.71 15.29
N LYS A 37 -4.92 16.82 14.87
CA LYS A 37 -5.89 16.14 15.76
C LYS A 37 -5.32 14.89 16.44
N GLN A 38 -4.28 14.29 15.88
CA GLN A 38 -3.68 13.04 16.40
C GLN A 38 -2.28 13.21 16.96
N LYS A 39 -1.79 14.46 17.05
CA LYS A 39 -0.47 14.77 17.59
C LYS A 39 -0.29 14.32 19.04
N ASP A 40 -1.38 14.00 19.75
CA ASP A 40 -1.36 13.54 21.13
C ASP A 40 -1.84 12.09 21.30
N ASP A 41 -2.29 11.42 20.24
CA ASP A 41 -2.68 10.01 20.30
C ASP A 41 -1.43 9.13 20.41
N GLN A 42 -1.15 8.70 21.64
CA GLN A 42 0.02 7.85 21.93
C GLN A 42 -0.08 6.48 21.28
N ASN A 43 -1.30 5.93 21.14
CA ASN A 43 -1.51 4.65 20.50
C ASN A 43 -1.23 4.76 18.99
N PHE A 44 -1.67 5.83 18.33
CA PHE A 44 -1.33 6.08 16.93
C PHE A 44 0.19 6.21 16.72
N LYS A 45 0.87 7.01 17.55
CA LYS A 45 2.34 7.16 17.47
C LYS A 45 3.06 5.83 17.64
N GLU A 46 2.64 5.04 18.62
CA GLU A 46 3.25 3.74 18.88
C GLU A 46 2.97 2.76 17.72
N ALA A 47 1.76 2.77 17.16
CA ALA A 47 1.41 2.00 15.96
C ALA A 47 2.33 2.33 14.78
N ILE A 48 2.60 3.63 14.56
CA ILE A 48 3.48 4.08 13.47
C ILE A 48 4.89 3.52 13.63
N LYS A 49 5.46 3.46 14.85
CA LYS A 49 6.79 2.88 15.07
C LYS A 49 6.86 1.41 14.66
N PHE A 50 5.83 0.63 14.96
CA PHE A 50 5.76 -0.76 14.51
C PHE A 50 5.52 -0.85 12.99
N TYR A 51 4.64 0.00 12.45
CA TYR A 51 4.31 0.05 11.01
C TYR A 51 5.53 0.42 10.15
N THR A 52 6.38 1.34 10.60
CA THR A 52 7.61 1.76 9.89
C THR A 52 8.80 0.83 10.17
N GLY A 53 8.69 -0.04 11.18
CA GLY A 53 9.76 -0.93 11.61
C GLY A 53 10.81 -0.25 12.49
N GLU A 54 10.52 0.93 13.05
CA GLU A 54 11.34 1.53 14.13
C GLU A 54 11.35 0.64 15.37
N LYS A 55 10.21 0.00 15.67
CA LYS A 55 10.03 -0.96 16.76
C LYS A 55 9.44 -2.26 16.24
N GLY A 56 9.73 -3.38 16.92
CA GLY A 56 9.15 -4.69 16.62
C GLY A 56 9.41 -5.10 15.19
N PHE A 57 10.63 -5.55 14.91
CA PHE A 57 10.95 -6.16 13.63
C PHE A 57 11.72 -7.45 13.89
N ARG A 58 11.55 -8.41 12.98
CA ARG A 58 12.37 -9.60 12.93
C ARG A 58 13.21 -9.58 11.66
N ILE A 59 14.43 -10.08 11.77
CA ILE A 59 15.28 -10.29 10.60
C ILE A 59 15.07 -11.72 10.14
N VAL A 60 14.76 -11.89 8.87
CA VAL A 60 14.70 -13.20 8.22
C VAL A 60 15.83 -13.28 7.23
N GLU A 61 16.64 -14.32 7.35
CA GLU A 61 17.66 -14.63 6.37
C GLU A 61 17.08 -15.58 5.32
N LYS A 62 17.21 -15.20 4.05
CA LYS A 62 16.83 -16.05 2.92
C LYS A 62 18.00 -16.15 1.95
N GLU A 63 18.29 -17.37 1.50
CA GLU A 63 19.27 -17.62 0.46
C GLU A 63 18.55 -17.75 -0.87
N PHE A 64 19.03 -17.03 -1.88
CA PHE A 64 18.50 -17.14 -3.24
C PHE A 64 19.65 -17.36 -4.21
N PRO A 65 19.65 -18.47 -4.98
CA PRO A 65 20.75 -18.79 -5.91
C PRO A 65 20.84 -17.78 -7.06
N THR A 66 19.73 -17.15 -7.44
CA THR A 66 19.65 -16.07 -8.43
C THR A 66 18.47 -15.17 -8.10
N CYS A 67 18.68 -13.90 -7.72
CA CYS A 67 17.55 -12.97 -7.59
C CYS A 67 17.09 -12.49 -8.98
N PRO A 68 15.81 -12.70 -9.35
CA PRO A 68 15.29 -12.37 -10.68
C PRO A 68 14.98 -10.88 -10.91
N TYR A 69 15.20 -9.99 -9.94
CA TYR A 69 14.84 -8.57 -10.05
C TYR A 69 15.98 -7.64 -9.61
N ASP A 70 16.18 -6.54 -10.34
CA ASP A 70 17.15 -5.48 -9.98
C ASP A 70 16.88 -4.85 -8.60
N ALA A 71 15.67 -4.99 -8.08
CA ALA A 71 15.30 -4.56 -6.73
C ALA A 71 16.09 -5.26 -5.61
N CYS A 72 16.62 -6.48 -5.84
CA CYS A 72 17.50 -7.15 -4.88
C CYS A 72 18.91 -6.59 -4.85
N LYS A 73 19.36 -5.89 -5.90
CA LYS A 73 20.72 -5.33 -5.99
C LYS A 73 20.86 -4.05 -5.16
N LEU A 74 19.74 -3.47 -4.71
CA LEU A 74 19.71 -2.24 -3.93
C LEU A 74 19.54 -2.58 -2.46
N SER A 75 20.67 -2.68 -1.74
CA SER A 75 20.65 -2.67 -0.28
C SER A 75 19.94 -1.41 0.20
N ASN A 76 18.96 -1.57 1.08
CA ASN A 76 18.22 -0.49 1.69
C ASN A 76 17.86 -0.86 3.13
N ASP A 77 17.22 0.06 3.87
CA ASP A 77 16.87 -0.12 5.28
C ASP A 77 16.00 -1.36 5.58
N ARG A 78 15.42 -2.01 4.55
CA ARG A 78 14.59 -3.21 4.67
C ARG A 78 15.25 -4.49 4.18
N VAL A 79 16.23 -4.41 3.29
CA VAL A 79 16.88 -5.58 2.68
C VAL A 79 18.37 -5.33 2.58
N GLU A 80 19.16 -6.15 3.28
CA GLU A 80 20.62 -6.16 3.20
C GLU A 80 21.06 -7.44 2.45
N GLN A 81 21.85 -7.27 1.39
CA GLN A 81 22.46 -8.38 0.65
C GLN A 81 23.84 -8.70 1.26
N ILE A 82 24.11 -9.98 1.44
CA ILE A 82 25.39 -10.53 1.92
C ILE A 82 25.88 -11.54 0.88
N ASP A 83 26.95 -11.19 0.18
CA ASP A 83 27.64 -12.10 -0.74
C ASP A 83 28.47 -13.11 0.07
N GLN A 84 28.37 -14.39 -0.27
CA GLN A 84 29.13 -15.48 0.35
C GLN A 84 30.33 -15.85 -0.54
N GLU A 85 31.39 -16.39 0.07
CA GLU A 85 32.62 -16.78 -0.64
C GLU A 85 32.41 -17.91 -1.66
N ASP A 86 31.36 -18.72 -1.48
CA ASP A 86 30.96 -19.80 -2.39
C ASP A 86 30.16 -19.32 -3.61
N GLY A 87 29.95 -18.00 -3.74
CA GLY A 87 29.18 -17.37 -4.81
C GLY A 87 27.66 -17.33 -4.57
N SER A 88 27.17 -17.88 -3.46
CA SER A 88 25.76 -17.75 -3.05
C SER A 88 25.47 -16.35 -2.48
N ARG A 89 24.18 -15.97 -2.46
CA ARG A 89 23.72 -14.68 -1.91
C ARG A 89 22.69 -14.90 -0.82
N LYS A 90 22.96 -14.33 0.35
CA LYS A 90 22.01 -14.27 1.46
C LYS A 90 21.41 -12.88 1.57
N TYR A 91 20.14 -12.82 1.94
CA TYR A 91 19.40 -11.58 2.12
C TYR A 91 18.84 -11.53 3.53
N LYS A 92 19.23 -10.50 4.29
CA LYS A 92 18.61 -10.14 5.56
C LYS A 92 17.44 -9.21 5.29
N ILE A 93 16.24 -9.71 5.54
CA ILE A 93 15.00 -8.98 5.28
C ILE A 93 14.38 -8.58 6.60
N LYS A 94 14.19 -7.27 6.80
CA LYS A 94 13.52 -6.70 7.96
C LYS A 94 12.00 -6.83 7.78
N ILE A 95 11.39 -7.71 8.55
CA ILE A 95 9.94 -7.91 8.56
C ILE A 95 9.36 -7.15 9.75
N HIS A 96 8.47 -6.21 9.48
CA HIS A 96 7.83 -5.40 10.51
C HIS A 96 6.79 -6.23 11.27
N ASP A 97 6.56 -5.89 12.54
CA ASP A 97 5.53 -6.47 13.40
C ASP A 97 4.17 -5.80 13.13
N TRP A 98 3.54 -6.25 12.05
CA TRP A 98 2.22 -5.78 11.63
C TRP A 98 1.11 -6.09 12.64
N LYS A 99 1.25 -7.17 13.42
CA LYS A 99 0.31 -7.54 14.48
C LYS A 99 0.29 -6.47 15.56
N SER A 100 1.45 -6.05 16.05
CA SER A 100 1.55 -4.96 17.02
C SER A 100 1.08 -3.64 16.44
N ALA A 101 1.48 -3.30 15.21
CA ALA A 101 1.02 -2.08 14.54
C ALA A 101 -0.52 -2.01 14.49
N LYS A 102 -1.18 -3.06 13.99
CA LYS A 102 -2.63 -3.14 13.92
C LYS A 102 -3.29 -3.06 15.30
N ALA A 103 -2.76 -3.76 16.30
CA ALA A 103 -3.31 -3.73 17.65
C ALA A 103 -3.29 -2.31 18.27
N TYR A 104 -2.25 -1.52 18.01
CA TYR A 104 -2.19 -0.13 18.47
C TYR A 104 -3.08 0.80 17.63
N PHE A 105 -3.21 0.60 16.31
CA PHE A 105 -4.21 1.33 15.52
C PHE A 105 -5.63 1.03 16.01
N ASP A 106 -5.93 -0.22 16.36
CA ASP A 106 -7.22 -0.62 16.93
C ASP A 106 -7.53 0.10 18.24
N LYS A 107 -6.54 0.23 19.14
CA LYS A 107 -6.69 1.01 20.37
C LYS A 107 -6.93 2.49 20.10
N SER A 108 -6.16 3.08 19.19
CA SER A 108 -6.35 4.47 18.76
C SER A 108 -7.78 4.69 18.23
N ILE A 109 -8.28 3.79 17.39
CA ILE A 109 -9.66 3.85 16.89
C ILE A 109 -10.67 3.80 18.04
N GLN A 110 -10.50 2.87 18.99
CA GLN A 110 -11.42 2.72 20.12
C GLN A 110 -11.47 3.96 21.02
N GLU A 111 -10.33 4.63 21.22
CA GLU A 111 -10.20 5.75 22.14
C GLU A 111 -10.55 7.11 21.48
N THR A 112 -10.24 7.28 20.19
CA THR A 112 -10.31 8.58 19.52
C THR A 112 -11.20 8.60 18.28
N ASN A 113 -11.75 7.45 17.87
CA ASN A 113 -12.49 7.29 16.62
C ASN A 113 -11.67 7.75 15.38
N SER A 114 -10.37 7.45 15.40
CA SER A 114 -9.41 7.87 14.39
C SER A 114 -9.65 7.27 13.01
N SER A 115 -10.10 8.09 12.05
CA SER A 115 -10.20 7.72 10.63
C SER A 115 -8.83 7.43 10.00
N LEU A 116 -7.77 8.08 10.48
CA LEU A 116 -6.40 7.85 10.01
C LEU A 116 -5.89 6.46 10.43
N SER A 117 -6.13 6.06 11.69
CA SER A 117 -5.80 4.72 12.18
C SER A 117 -6.57 3.65 11.43
N ALA A 118 -7.83 3.91 11.07
CA ALA A 118 -8.61 3.04 10.20
C ALA A 118 -8.00 2.92 8.80
N GLU A 119 -7.54 4.02 8.21
CA GLU A 119 -6.82 4.01 6.92
C GLU A 119 -5.54 3.18 6.98
N TYR A 120 -4.69 3.36 7.99
CA TYR A 120 -3.47 2.57 8.12
C TYR A 120 -3.77 1.08 8.34
N SER A 121 -4.82 0.77 9.10
CA SER A 121 -5.27 -0.62 9.28
C SER A 121 -5.75 -1.23 7.95
N LEU A 122 -6.44 -0.46 7.12
CA LEU A 122 -6.80 -0.89 5.76
C LEU A 122 -5.58 -1.02 4.84
N PHE A 123 -4.54 -0.18 4.96
CA PHE A 123 -3.31 -0.37 4.19
C PHE A 123 -2.61 -1.67 4.56
N ILE A 124 -2.54 -2.01 5.85
CA ILE A 124 -1.97 -3.28 6.30
C ILE A 124 -2.66 -4.45 5.59
N LEU A 125 -3.99 -4.41 5.47
CA LEU A 125 -4.80 -5.49 4.88
C LEU A 125 -4.79 -5.46 3.33
N LEU A 126 -5.22 -4.36 2.72
CA LEU A 126 -5.47 -4.23 1.27
C LEU A 126 -4.21 -4.19 0.40
N GLU A 127 -3.02 -4.12 1.00
CA GLU A 127 -1.74 -4.24 0.28
C GLU A 127 -1.19 -5.65 0.25
N ARG A 128 -1.63 -6.52 1.18
CA ARG A 128 -1.17 -7.91 1.30
C ARG A 128 -2.11 -8.91 0.65
N MET A 129 -3.32 -8.47 0.31
CA MET A 129 -4.32 -9.29 -0.33
C MET A 129 -4.86 -8.62 -1.58
N ASN A 130 -5.11 -9.41 -2.62
CA ASN A 130 -5.90 -8.93 -3.75
C ASN A 130 -7.38 -8.91 -3.36
N TYR A 131 -7.81 -7.81 -2.74
CA TYR A 131 -9.15 -7.65 -2.18
C TYR A 131 -10.30 -7.76 -3.21
N LYS A 132 -10.00 -7.70 -4.51
CA LYS A 132 -10.96 -7.81 -5.60
C LYS A 132 -11.35 -9.27 -5.90
N ASP A 133 -10.55 -10.22 -5.45
CA ASP A 133 -10.79 -11.63 -5.74
C ASP A 133 -11.94 -12.17 -4.88
N LYS A 134 -12.75 -13.04 -5.48
CA LYS A 134 -13.83 -13.74 -4.77
C LYS A 134 -13.28 -14.79 -3.80
N TYR A 135 -12.20 -15.45 -4.21
CA TYR A 135 -11.49 -16.46 -3.43
C TYR A 135 -10.06 -15.99 -3.26
N TYR A 136 -9.59 -15.92 -2.02
CA TYR A 136 -8.26 -15.43 -1.74
C TYR A 136 -7.20 -16.48 -2.00
N ASP A 137 -6.08 -16.01 -2.55
CA ASP A 137 -4.90 -16.82 -2.78
C ASP A 137 -4.38 -17.40 -1.45
N GLU A 138 -4.15 -18.72 -1.42
CA GLU A 138 -3.77 -19.44 -0.21
C GLU A 138 -2.39 -19.00 0.32
N TYR A 139 -1.47 -18.64 -0.59
CA TYR A 139 -0.16 -18.15 -0.22
C TYR A 139 -0.27 -16.79 0.48
N LEU A 140 -1.05 -15.86 -0.09
CA LEU A 140 -1.32 -14.56 0.52
C LEU A 140 -2.08 -14.69 1.84
N MET A 141 -3.04 -15.63 1.93
CA MET A 141 -3.77 -15.89 3.18
C MET A 141 -2.86 -16.44 4.27
N ARG A 142 -1.89 -17.29 3.92
CA ARG A 142 -0.88 -17.75 4.88
C ARG A 142 0.00 -16.60 5.36
N ASP A 143 0.44 -15.70 4.48
CA ASP A 143 1.21 -14.51 4.87
C ASP A 143 0.41 -13.61 5.83
N ILE A 144 -0.87 -13.35 5.51
CA ILE A 144 -1.80 -12.62 6.40
C ILE A 144 -1.91 -13.30 7.76
N LYS A 145 -2.08 -14.63 7.79
CA LYS A 145 -2.17 -15.40 9.03
C LYS A 145 -0.91 -15.27 9.88
N GLU A 146 0.26 -15.40 9.26
CA GLU A 146 1.54 -15.28 9.97
C GLU A 146 1.79 -13.85 10.47
N ALA A 147 1.43 -12.85 9.67
CA ALA A 147 1.70 -11.44 9.98
C ALA A 147 0.69 -10.83 10.98
N LEU A 148 -0.58 -11.28 10.95
CA LEU A 148 -1.69 -10.61 11.64
C LEU A 148 -2.54 -11.53 12.50
N ASP A 149 -2.32 -12.85 12.48
CA ASP A 149 -3.13 -13.86 13.18
C ASP A 149 -4.59 -13.93 12.69
N ILE A 150 -4.83 -13.52 11.44
CA ILE A 150 -6.11 -13.64 10.73
C ILE A 150 -6.11 -14.97 9.98
N LYS A 151 -6.93 -15.93 10.40
CA LYS A 151 -6.85 -17.34 9.99
C LYS A 151 -7.74 -17.67 8.80
N THR A 152 -8.80 -16.88 8.57
CA THR A 152 -9.81 -17.18 7.56
C THR A 152 -10.13 -15.97 6.69
N GLN A 153 -10.63 -16.22 5.48
CA GLN A 153 -11.17 -15.17 4.60
C GLN A 153 -12.32 -14.40 5.26
N ALA A 154 -13.15 -15.08 6.06
CA ALA A 154 -14.23 -14.43 6.81
C ALA A 154 -13.70 -13.44 7.86
N GLU A 155 -12.67 -13.84 8.61
CA GLU A 155 -12.01 -12.94 9.58
C GLU A 155 -11.37 -11.74 8.88
N TYR A 156 -10.69 -11.95 7.73
CA TYR A 156 -10.13 -10.86 6.94
C TYR A 156 -11.22 -9.88 6.49
N ASN A 157 -12.34 -10.39 5.96
CA ASN A 157 -13.47 -9.57 5.52
C ASN A 157 -14.08 -8.78 6.69
N ASN A 158 -14.18 -9.39 7.88
CA ASN A 158 -14.67 -8.71 9.08
C ASN A 158 -13.77 -7.55 9.51
N GLU A 159 -12.45 -7.72 9.41
CA GLU A 159 -11.50 -6.64 9.68
C GLU A 159 -11.64 -5.50 8.67
N ILE A 160 -11.82 -5.79 7.37
CA ILE A 160 -12.13 -4.75 6.38
C ILE A 160 -13.44 -4.04 6.72
N ALA A 161 -14.50 -4.80 7.02
CA ALA A 161 -15.83 -4.27 7.35
C ALA A 161 -15.82 -3.37 8.59
N LYS A 162 -14.92 -3.64 9.54
CA LYS A 162 -14.72 -2.84 10.76
C LYS A 162 -14.21 -1.44 10.44
N TYR A 163 -13.22 -1.31 9.56
CA TYR A 163 -12.53 -0.04 9.30
C TYR A 163 -13.17 0.79 8.18
N LEU A 164 -13.76 0.12 7.18
CA LEU A 164 -14.28 0.77 5.98
C LEU A 164 -15.31 1.91 6.28
N PRO A 165 -16.21 1.79 7.27
CA PRO A 165 -17.15 2.86 7.61
C PRO A 165 -16.49 4.12 8.23
N MET A 166 -15.26 4.02 8.71
CA MET A 166 -14.54 5.11 9.37
C MET A 166 -13.80 6.02 8.37
N ILE A 167 -13.80 5.67 7.09
CA ILE A 167 -13.14 6.44 6.04
C ILE A 167 -13.95 7.69 5.70
N THR A 168 -13.29 8.84 5.76
CA THR A 168 -13.85 10.18 5.55
C THR A 168 -13.04 10.96 4.52
N GLU A 169 -13.50 12.16 4.17
CA GLU A 169 -12.86 13.04 3.17
C GLU A 169 -11.41 13.46 3.51
N ASN A 170 -11.00 13.35 4.77
CA ASN A 170 -9.64 13.69 5.22
C ASN A 170 -8.61 12.58 4.95
N ASN A 171 -9.06 11.38 4.60
CA ASN A 171 -8.18 10.27 4.32
C ASN A 171 -7.48 10.41 2.96
N SER A 172 -6.41 9.65 2.73
CA SER A 172 -5.67 9.79 1.48
C SER A 172 -6.50 9.40 0.25
N CYS A 173 -6.21 10.08 -0.87
CA CYS A 173 -6.70 9.76 -2.21
C CYS A 173 -6.76 8.25 -2.50
N ARG A 174 -5.71 7.52 -2.10
CA ARG A 174 -5.58 6.09 -2.36
C ARG A 174 -6.62 5.28 -1.61
N ILE A 175 -6.80 5.52 -0.31
CA ILE A 175 -7.75 4.73 0.48
C ILE A 175 -9.18 5.12 0.14
N LEU A 176 -9.44 6.40 -0.17
CA LEU A 176 -10.72 6.88 -0.67
C LEU A 176 -11.13 6.13 -1.94
N TYR A 177 -10.22 6.03 -2.93
CA TYR A 177 -10.48 5.30 -4.16
C TYR A 177 -10.77 3.82 -3.92
N LYS A 178 -9.91 3.12 -3.16
CA LYS A 178 -10.08 1.69 -2.89
C LYS A 178 -11.37 1.42 -2.12
N SER A 179 -11.69 2.24 -1.13
CA SER A 179 -12.90 2.10 -0.33
C SER A 179 -14.16 2.32 -1.18
N ALA A 180 -14.13 3.31 -2.08
CA ALA A 180 -15.20 3.53 -3.05
C ALA A 180 -15.41 2.30 -3.95
N GLU A 181 -14.32 1.70 -4.46
CA GLU A 181 -14.40 0.52 -5.32
C GLU A 181 -14.95 -0.71 -4.58
N ILE A 182 -14.58 -0.90 -3.31
CA ILE A 182 -15.13 -1.96 -2.46
C ILE A 182 -16.66 -1.81 -2.35
N TYR A 183 -17.16 -0.62 -2.04
CA TYR A 183 -18.60 -0.37 -2.01
C TYR A 183 -19.26 -0.42 -3.39
N GLU A 184 -18.59 -0.02 -4.47
CA GLU A 184 -19.16 -0.07 -5.82
C GLU A 184 -19.42 -1.51 -6.26
N LYS A 185 -18.46 -2.41 -5.99
CA LYS A 185 -18.45 -3.78 -6.52
C LYS A 185 -18.85 -4.85 -5.50
N GLY A 186 -18.95 -4.49 -4.24
CA GLY A 186 -19.23 -5.42 -3.15
C GLY A 186 -18.08 -6.39 -2.88
N TYR A 187 -16.85 -5.91 -2.96
CA TYR A 187 -15.66 -6.71 -2.64
C TYR A 187 -15.54 -6.99 -1.14
N CYS A 188 -14.69 -7.95 -0.76
CA CYS A 188 -14.51 -8.37 0.64
C CYS A 188 -15.81 -8.77 1.36
N ASN A 189 -16.79 -9.31 0.62
CA ASN A 189 -18.12 -9.64 1.16
C ASN A 189 -18.86 -8.43 1.77
N ILE A 190 -18.53 -7.21 1.33
CA ILE A 190 -19.27 -5.99 1.67
C ILE A 190 -20.43 -5.83 0.70
N SER A 191 -21.62 -5.50 1.18
CA SER A 191 -22.76 -5.23 0.30
C SER A 191 -22.48 -4.03 -0.59
N ALA A 192 -22.74 -4.18 -1.89
CA ALA A 192 -22.58 -3.08 -2.83
C ALA A 192 -23.48 -1.90 -2.44
N ASN A 193 -22.91 -0.70 -2.35
CA ASN A 193 -23.58 0.54 -1.98
C ASN A 193 -23.11 1.66 -2.92
N LYS A 194 -23.95 1.97 -3.92
CA LYS A 194 -23.63 2.96 -4.95
C LYS A 194 -23.52 4.38 -4.41
N ASP A 195 -24.34 4.72 -3.42
CA ASP A 195 -24.34 6.07 -2.84
C ASP A 195 -23.05 6.31 -2.06
N LYS A 196 -22.64 5.34 -1.23
CA LYS A 196 -21.37 5.42 -0.49
C LYS A 196 -20.16 5.41 -1.44
N ALA A 197 -20.20 4.59 -2.49
CA ALA A 197 -19.16 4.59 -3.51
C ALA A 197 -19.04 5.96 -4.21
N LYS A 198 -20.17 6.57 -4.59
CA LYS A 198 -20.20 7.89 -5.23
C LYS A 198 -19.67 8.98 -4.30
N GLU A 199 -20.04 8.96 -3.03
CA GLU A 199 -19.53 9.87 -2.00
C GLU A 199 -18.00 9.79 -1.90
N LEU A 200 -17.46 8.58 -1.71
CA LEU A 200 -16.02 8.35 -1.55
C LEU A 200 -15.22 8.66 -2.83
N TYR A 201 -15.75 8.34 -4.02
CA TYR A 201 -15.15 8.79 -5.28
C TYR A 201 -15.17 10.31 -5.42
N GLY A 202 -16.22 10.97 -4.93
CA GLY A 202 -16.31 12.42 -4.86
C GLY A 202 -15.19 13.03 -4.00
N TYR A 203 -14.92 12.46 -2.83
CA TYR A 203 -13.78 12.85 -2.00
C TYR A 203 -12.45 12.57 -2.71
N ALA A 204 -12.27 11.38 -3.27
CA ALA A 204 -11.06 11.02 -3.99
C ALA A 204 -10.75 12.01 -5.13
N LYS A 205 -11.75 12.45 -5.91
CA LYS A 205 -11.57 13.45 -6.98
C LYS A 205 -11.05 14.80 -6.49
N LYS A 206 -11.37 15.20 -5.26
CA LYS A 206 -10.89 16.45 -4.66
C LYS A 206 -9.45 16.31 -4.14
N THR A 207 -9.10 15.14 -3.62
CA THR A 207 -7.82 14.90 -2.93
C THR A 207 -6.72 14.35 -3.86
N CYS A 208 -7.07 13.63 -4.92
CA CYS A 208 -6.11 13.00 -5.83
C CYS A 208 -5.48 13.99 -6.81
N ASP A 209 -4.15 13.98 -6.93
CA ASP A 209 -3.46 14.58 -8.09
C ASP A 209 -3.94 13.88 -9.39
N PRO A 210 -4.50 14.61 -10.36
CA PRO A 210 -4.98 14.03 -11.63
C PRO A 210 -3.92 13.28 -12.44
N LYS A 211 -2.63 13.51 -12.16
CA LYS A 211 -1.51 12.84 -12.82
C LYS A 211 -1.10 11.54 -12.14
N ASN A 212 -1.52 11.31 -10.89
CA ASN A 212 -1.22 10.07 -10.19
C ASN A 212 -2.14 8.92 -10.66
N LEU A 213 -1.78 7.67 -10.35
CA LEU A 213 -2.53 6.49 -10.79
C LEU A 213 -4.02 6.59 -10.47
N TYR A 214 -4.39 6.92 -9.23
CA TYR A 214 -5.78 6.98 -8.80
C TYR A 214 -6.52 8.17 -9.44
N GLY A 215 -5.86 9.31 -9.63
CA GLY A 215 -6.39 10.46 -10.36
C GLY A 215 -6.73 10.13 -11.81
N VAL A 216 -5.88 9.34 -12.49
CA VAL A 216 -6.16 8.85 -13.85
C VAL A 216 -7.35 7.88 -13.83
N LEU A 217 -7.38 6.94 -12.89
CA LEU A 217 -8.47 5.96 -12.77
C LEU A 217 -9.83 6.60 -12.42
N LEU A 218 -9.82 7.77 -11.76
CA LEU A 218 -11.03 8.51 -11.38
C LEU A 218 -11.71 9.23 -12.55
N LYS A 219 -11.03 9.43 -13.69
CA LYS A 219 -11.61 10.13 -14.85
C LYS A 219 -12.88 9.45 -15.40
N ASN A 220 -12.98 8.13 -15.20
CA ASN A 220 -14.08 7.30 -15.69
C ASN A 220 -15.05 6.89 -14.56
N LYS A 221 -14.98 7.55 -13.39
CA LYS A 221 -15.80 7.27 -12.21
C LYS A 221 -16.76 8.40 -11.92
#